data_AF-A0A7X6ZL73-F1
#
_entry.id   AF-A0A7X6ZL73-F1
#
_cell.length_a   1.000
_cell.length_b   1.000
_cell.length_c   1.000
_cell.angle_alpha   90.00
_cell.angle_beta   90.00
_cell.angle_gamma   90.00
#
_symmetry.space_group_name_H-M   'P 1'
#
loop_
_entity.id
_entity.type
_entity.pdbx_description
1 polymer ?
#
loop_
_entity_poly.entity_id
_entity_poly.type
_entity_poly.pdbx_seq_one_letter_code
_entity_poly.pdbx_strand_id
1 'polypeptide(L)'
;MTQQREYILDNGWIVSKEADNLAILHVTPLPNSIFRIYQDIKLPNNILKDIEAGERSISKLFKKHKLHTLIIKWGKPKTIIPEENTPIKYFGKGFIVTQEDEKYFIEYLLSIQGGKSRKFEITREIYEDARKGDKSTSDLFKKYNLYHLDIPENDVK
;
A
#
# COMPACT_ATOMS: atom_id res chain seq x y z
N MET A 1 -33.54 18.61 -24.14
CA MET A 1 -32.67 17.44 -24.34
C MET A 1 -31.24 17.91 -24.16
N THR A 2 -30.64 17.68 -22.99
CA THR A 2 -29.29 18.19 -22.68
C THR A 2 -28.27 17.22 -23.26
N GLN A 3 -27.43 17.68 -24.20
CA GLN A 3 -26.39 16.84 -24.80
C GLN A 3 -25.33 16.51 -23.74
N GLN A 4 -25.30 15.27 -23.29
CA GLN A 4 -24.20 14.72 -22.50
C GLN A 4 -22.96 14.68 -23.41
N ARG A 5 -21.92 15.41 -23.04
CA ARG A 5 -20.63 15.38 -23.76
C ARG A 5 -19.68 14.47 -23.02
N GLU A 6 -19.09 13.54 -23.75
CA GLU A 6 -18.12 12.59 -23.22
C GLU A 6 -16.74 12.83 -23.81
N TYR A 7 -15.71 12.72 -22.98
CA TYR A 7 -14.32 12.82 -23.36
C TYR A 7 -13.58 11.57 -22.91
N ILE A 8 -12.90 10.89 -23.84
CA ILE A 8 -12.13 9.69 -23.55
C ILE A 8 -10.65 10.08 -23.34
N LEU A 9 -10.07 9.70 -22.21
CA LEU A 9 -8.66 9.92 -21.90
C LEU A 9 -7.76 8.85 -22.53
N ASP A 10 -6.46 9.09 -22.59
CA ASP A 10 -5.47 8.21 -23.23
C ASP A 10 -5.40 6.79 -22.62
N ASN A 11 -5.79 6.64 -21.37
CA ASN A 11 -5.88 5.35 -20.67
C ASN A 11 -7.27 4.68 -20.77
N GLY A 12 -8.20 5.24 -21.56
CA GLY A 12 -9.55 4.72 -21.74
C GLY A 12 -10.56 5.13 -20.67
N TRP A 13 -10.20 5.98 -19.71
CA TRP A 13 -11.16 6.55 -18.77
C TRP A 13 -12.06 7.58 -19.44
N ILE A 14 -13.29 7.71 -18.96
CA ILE A 14 -14.31 8.57 -19.58
C ILE A 14 -14.62 9.73 -18.65
N VAL A 15 -14.68 10.94 -19.20
CA VAL A 15 -15.19 12.12 -18.51
C VAL A 15 -16.51 12.51 -19.12
N SER A 16 -17.59 12.39 -18.35
CA SER A 16 -18.92 12.82 -18.74
C SER A 16 -19.21 14.20 -18.17
N LYS A 17 -19.74 15.09 -19.00
CA LYS A 17 -20.22 16.41 -18.60
C LYS A 17 -21.74 16.38 -18.49
N GLU A 18 -22.23 16.63 -17.28
CA GLU A 18 -23.64 16.81 -16.99
C GLU A 18 -24.02 18.31 -17.08
N ALA A 19 -25.31 18.62 -16.90
CA ALA A 19 -25.77 19.99 -16.76
C ALA A 19 -25.09 20.68 -15.56
N ASP A 20 -25.01 22.02 -15.59
CA ASP A 20 -24.46 22.85 -14.50
C ASP A 20 -22.93 22.77 -14.26
N ASN A 21 -22.14 22.52 -15.31
CA ASN A 21 -20.67 22.38 -15.24
C ASN A 21 -20.20 21.25 -14.31
N LEU A 22 -21.08 20.30 -13.98
CA LEU A 22 -20.69 19.10 -13.29
C LEU A 22 -20.01 18.15 -14.28
N ALA A 23 -18.76 17.76 -13.99
CA ALA A 23 -18.06 16.73 -14.75
C ALA A 23 -17.72 15.55 -13.84
N ILE A 24 -17.97 14.34 -14.33
CA ILE A 24 -17.69 13.08 -13.64
C ILE A 24 -16.61 12.34 -14.43
N LEU A 25 -15.52 12.00 -13.76
CA LEU A 25 -14.52 11.06 -14.27
C LEU A 25 -14.91 9.64 -13.84
N HIS A 26 -15.16 8.80 -14.83
CA HIS A 26 -15.37 7.36 -14.70
C HIS A 26 -14.02 6.65 -14.77
N VAL A 27 -13.50 6.30 -13.61
CA VAL A 27 -12.26 5.56 -13.45
C VAL A 27 -12.55 4.07 -13.60
N THR A 28 -12.16 3.49 -14.73
CA THR A 28 -12.27 2.04 -14.94
C THR A 28 -11.03 1.30 -14.40
N PRO A 29 -11.19 0.06 -13.91
CA PRO A 29 -10.05 -0.74 -13.44
C PRO A 29 -8.99 -0.92 -14.53
N LEU A 30 -7.72 -0.72 -14.16
CA LEU A 30 -6.59 -0.95 -15.05
C LEU A 30 -5.79 -2.18 -14.57
N PRO A 31 -5.48 -3.14 -15.47
CA PRO A 31 -4.60 -4.26 -15.14
C PRO A 31 -3.25 -3.76 -14.63
N ASN A 32 -2.70 -4.41 -13.60
CA ASN A 32 -1.41 -4.06 -12.99
C ASN A 32 -1.33 -2.61 -12.45
N SER A 33 -2.47 -2.00 -12.10
CA SER A 33 -2.54 -0.66 -11.53
C SER A 33 -3.03 -0.67 -10.08
N ILE A 34 -2.85 0.45 -9.39
CA ILE A 34 -3.46 0.74 -8.09
C ILE A 34 -4.97 1.05 -8.22
N PHE A 35 -5.42 1.42 -9.42
CA PHE A 35 -6.84 1.65 -9.72
C PHE A 35 -7.51 0.32 -10.09
N ARG A 36 -7.84 -0.48 -9.09
CA ARG A 36 -8.40 -1.84 -9.26
C ARG A 36 -9.93 -1.91 -9.22
N ILE A 37 -10.59 -0.82 -8.86
CA ILE A 37 -12.04 -0.75 -8.73
C ILE A 37 -12.60 0.40 -9.56
N TYR A 38 -13.82 0.23 -10.02
CA TYR A 38 -14.59 1.29 -10.68
C TYR A 38 -14.89 2.42 -9.69
N GLN A 39 -14.68 3.67 -10.08
CA GLN A 39 -14.97 4.84 -9.25
C GLN A 39 -15.46 6.02 -10.09
N ASP A 40 -16.47 6.72 -9.57
CA ASP A 40 -16.96 7.98 -10.15
C ASP A 40 -16.47 9.16 -9.31
N ILE A 41 -15.85 10.12 -9.98
CA ILE A 41 -15.16 11.22 -9.31
C ILE A 41 -15.61 12.54 -9.91
N LYS A 42 -16.15 13.41 -9.08
CA LYS A 42 -16.45 14.78 -9.47
C LYS A 42 -15.15 15.53 -9.78
N LEU A 43 -15.02 15.97 -11.02
CA LEU A 43 -13.90 16.80 -11.47
C LEU A 43 -14.17 18.28 -11.15
N PRO A 44 -13.16 19.00 -10.64
CA PRO A 44 -13.22 20.45 -10.58
C PRO A 44 -13.15 21.09 -11.98
N ASN A 45 -13.77 22.25 -12.14
CA ASN A 45 -13.94 22.92 -13.43
C ASN A 45 -12.62 23.26 -14.16
N ASN A 46 -11.52 23.47 -13.42
CA ASN A 46 -10.22 23.74 -14.04
C ASN A 46 -9.67 22.52 -14.80
N ILE A 47 -9.92 21.30 -14.29
CA ILE A 47 -9.54 20.05 -14.97
C ILE A 47 -10.41 19.87 -16.22
N LEU A 48 -11.72 20.10 -16.08
CA LEU A 48 -12.66 20.04 -17.20
C LEU A 48 -12.27 20.99 -18.33
N LYS A 49 -11.88 22.24 -18.02
CA LYS A 49 -11.45 23.22 -19.04
C LYS A 49 -10.24 22.76 -19.84
N ASP A 50 -9.25 22.14 -19.20
CA ASP A 50 -8.09 21.60 -19.91
C ASP A 50 -8.48 20.43 -20.82
N ILE A 51 -9.41 19.59 -20.38
CA ILE A 51 -9.96 18.50 -21.20
C ILE A 51 -10.78 19.09 -22.36
N GLU A 52 -11.59 20.12 -22.14
CA GLU A 52 -12.31 20.80 -23.21
C GLU A 52 -11.36 21.48 -24.22
N ALA A 53 -10.19 21.94 -23.76
CA ALA A 53 -9.13 22.49 -24.60
C ALA A 53 -8.31 21.42 -25.37
N GLY A 54 -8.60 20.13 -25.15
CA GLY A 54 -7.99 19.03 -25.89
C GLY A 54 -6.93 18.22 -25.12
N GLU A 55 -6.68 18.49 -23.84
CA GLU A 55 -5.80 17.65 -23.03
C GLU A 55 -6.47 16.29 -22.78
N ARG A 56 -5.82 15.21 -23.22
CA ARG A 56 -6.31 13.83 -23.08
C ARG A 56 -5.36 12.96 -22.26
N SER A 57 -4.17 13.46 -21.94
CA SER A 57 -3.15 12.66 -21.27
C SER A 57 -3.36 12.60 -19.76
N ILE A 58 -3.60 11.40 -19.24
CA ILE A 58 -3.79 11.19 -17.81
C ILE A 58 -2.54 11.59 -17.02
N SER A 59 -1.34 11.33 -17.56
CA SER A 59 -0.08 11.67 -16.91
C SER A 59 0.09 13.19 -16.77
N LYS A 60 -0.32 13.96 -17.77
CA LYS A 60 -0.29 15.43 -17.70
C LYS A 60 -1.32 15.97 -16.72
N LEU A 61 -2.54 15.42 -16.73
CA LEU A 61 -3.59 15.79 -15.77
C LEU A 61 -3.18 15.46 -14.33
N PHE A 62 -2.51 14.32 -14.11
CA PHE A 62 -1.96 13.93 -12.82
C PHE A 62 -0.88 14.90 -12.34
N LYS A 63 0.01 15.32 -13.24
CA LYS A 63 1.11 16.24 -12.90
C LYS A 63 0.61 17.66 -12.65
N LYS A 64 -0.28 18.16 -13.52
CA LYS A 64 -0.75 19.56 -13.49
C LYS A 64 -1.78 19.79 -12.39
N HIS A 65 -2.77 18.91 -12.26
CA HIS A 65 -3.91 19.09 -11.35
C HIS A 65 -3.88 18.21 -10.11
N LYS A 66 -2.81 17.41 -9.96
CA LYS A 66 -2.73 16.39 -8.90
C LYS A 66 -3.96 15.47 -8.91
N LEU A 67 -4.49 15.12 -10.09
CA LEU A 67 -5.73 14.34 -10.25
C LEU A 67 -5.74 13.03 -9.44
N HIS A 68 -4.57 12.43 -9.19
CA HIS A 68 -4.41 11.28 -8.31
C HIS A 68 -4.89 11.51 -6.87
N THR A 69 -4.91 12.74 -6.34
CA THR A 69 -5.45 13.04 -4.99
C THR A 69 -6.97 13.05 -4.95
N LEU A 70 -7.63 13.28 -6.10
CA LEU A 70 -9.08 13.20 -6.23
C LEU A 70 -9.54 11.74 -6.36
N ILE A 71 -8.70 10.90 -6.98
CA ILE A 71 -8.96 9.47 -7.18
C ILE A 71 -8.58 8.65 -5.95
N ILE A 72 -7.40 8.91 -5.40
CA ILE A 72 -6.88 8.19 -4.25
C ILE A 72 -7.22 9.02 -3.03
N LYS A 73 -8.27 8.62 -2.32
CA LYS A 73 -8.43 9.01 -0.92
C LYS A 73 -7.34 8.30 -0.13
N TRP A 74 -6.15 8.90 -0.10
CA TRP A 74 -5.11 8.49 0.83
C TRP A 74 -5.75 8.56 2.22
N GLY A 75 -5.97 7.39 2.83
CA GLY A 75 -6.32 7.36 4.24
C GLY A 75 -5.31 8.22 4.97
N LYS A 76 -5.75 8.97 5.99
CA LYS A 76 -4.79 9.60 6.90
C LYS A 76 -3.74 8.54 7.24
N PRO A 77 -2.43 8.83 7.14
CA PRO A 77 -1.44 7.88 7.59
C PRO A 77 -1.90 7.46 8.98
N LYS A 78 -2.21 6.17 9.16
CA LYS A 78 -2.46 5.67 10.51
C LYS A 78 -1.24 6.12 11.28
N THR A 79 -1.44 6.95 12.30
CA THR A 79 -0.37 7.21 13.25
C THR A 79 0.04 5.83 13.71
N ILE A 80 1.19 5.35 13.21
CA ILE A 80 1.79 4.13 13.71
C ILE A 80 2.25 4.58 15.09
N ILE A 81 1.36 4.43 16.07
CA ILE A 81 1.75 4.45 17.45
C ILE A 81 2.80 3.33 17.50
N PRO A 82 4.07 3.63 17.79
CA PRO A 82 5.08 2.58 17.91
C PRO A 82 4.52 1.58 18.91
N GLU A 83 4.24 0.36 18.45
CA GLU A 83 3.71 -0.66 19.33
C GLU A 83 4.73 -0.86 20.46
N GLU A 84 4.26 -0.74 21.71
CA GLU A 84 5.15 -0.80 22.87
C GLU A 84 5.65 -2.23 23.07
N ASN A 85 6.94 -2.35 23.43
CA ASN A 85 7.51 -3.63 23.79
C ASN A 85 6.84 -4.17 25.06
N THR A 86 6.40 -5.42 25.03
CA THR A 86 5.85 -6.14 26.19
C THR A 86 6.80 -7.27 26.60
N PRO A 87 6.59 -7.92 27.77
CA PRO A 87 7.39 -9.08 28.16
C PRO A 87 7.38 -10.22 27.13
N ILE A 88 6.28 -10.37 26.38
CA ILE A 88 6.07 -11.45 25.41
C ILE A 88 6.20 -11.01 23.95
N LYS A 89 6.34 -9.71 23.67
CA LYS A 89 6.40 -9.18 22.30
C LYS A 89 7.40 -8.04 22.20
N TYR A 90 8.25 -8.08 21.18
CA TYR A 90 9.29 -7.07 20.97
C TYR A 90 9.37 -6.64 19.52
N PHE A 91 9.40 -5.33 19.29
CA PHE A 91 9.50 -4.68 17.99
C PHE A 91 10.96 -4.31 17.72
N GLY A 92 11.62 -5.11 16.89
CA GLY A 92 12.98 -4.90 16.46
C GLY A 92 13.10 -4.07 15.17
N LYS A 93 14.34 -3.91 14.69
CA LYS A 93 14.61 -3.20 13.44
C LYS A 93 14.27 -4.08 12.22
N GLY A 94 13.00 -4.03 11.82
CA GLY A 94 12.48 -4.76 10.65
C GLY A 94 11.92 -6.14 10.96
N PHE A 95 11.69 -6.46 12.23
CA PHE A 95 11.08 -7.71 12.67
C PHE A 95 10.30 -7.51 13.97
N ILE A 96 9.46 -8.48 14.30
CA ILE A 96 8.76 -8.64 15.57
C ILE A 96 9.14 -10.01 16.10
N VAL A 97 9.45 -10.12 17.39
CA VAL A 97 9.54 -11.43 18.05
C VAL A 97 8.43 -11.58 19.08
N THR A 98 7.78 -12.74 19.10
CA THR A 98 6.71 -13.08 20.06
C THR A 98 7.03 -14.36 20.82
N GLN A 99 6.61 -14.40 22.08
CA GLN A 99 6.47 -15.62 22.85
C GLN A 99 4.98 -15.96 22.92
N GLU A 100 4.63 -17.16 22.47
CA GLU A 100 3.28 -17.72 22.56
C GLU A 100 3.42 -19.07 23.26
N ASP A 101 2.93 -19.14 24.50
CA ASP A 101 3.13 -20.27 25.41
C ASP A 101 4.63 -20.61 25.62
N GLU A 102 5.02 -21.84 25.23
CA GLU A 102 6.40 -22.34 25.31
C GLU A 102 7.20 -22.14 24.00
N LYS A 103 6.59 -21.47 23.01
CA LYS A 103 7.18 -21.27 21.68
C LYS A 103 7.57 -19.83 21.44
N TYR A 104 8.54 -19.65 20.55
CA TYR A 104 9.06 -18.34 20.18
C TYR A 104 8.99 -18.18 18.68
N PHE A 105 8.63 -16.99 18.22
CA PHE A 105 8.44 -16.70 16.81
C PHE A 105 9.17 -15.42 16.41
N ILE A 106 9.61 -15.38 15.16
CA ILE A 106 10.02 -14.16 14.49
C ILE A 106 9.07 -13.90 13.32
N GLU A 107 8.60 -12.67 13.22
CA GLU A 107 7.78 -12.17 12.12
C GLU A 107 8.49 -10.99 11.47
N TYR A 108 8.53 -10.93 10.15
CA TYR A 108 9.08 -9.79 9.44
C TYR A 108 8.35 -9.55 8.11
N LEU A 109 8.36 -8.30 7.65
CA LEU A 109 7.73 -7.91 6.40
C LEU A 109 8.66 -8.24 5.23
N LEU A 110 8.12 -8.95 4.24
CA LEU A 110 8.75 -9.03 2.93
C LEU A 110 8.77 -7.63 2.32
N SER A 111 9.90 -7.24 1.74
CA SER A 111 10.22 -5.87 1.27
C SER A 111 9.31 -5.33 0.15
N ILE A 112 8.20 -6.01 -0.15
CA ILE A 112 7.25 -5.67 -1.19
C ILE A 112 6.20 -4.74 -0.59
N GLN A 113 5.97 -3.58 -1.22
CA GLN A 113 4.90 -2.66 -0.81
C GLN A 113 3.54 -3.36 -0.86
N GLY A 114 2.91 -3.55 0.32
CA GLY A 114 1.68 -4.34 0.49
C GLY A 114 1.90 -5.84 0.71
N GLY A 115 3.13 -6.25 1.02
CA GLY A 115 3.54 -7.65 1.17
C GLY A 115 3.04 -8.31 2.45
N LYS A 116 2.74 -9.61 2.32
CA LYS A 116 2.51 -10.53 3.44
C LYS A 116 3.75 -10.53 4.36
N SER A 117 3.54 -10.59 5.67
CA SER A 117 4.60 -10.93 6.62
C SER A 117 4.90 -12.42 6.56
N ARG A 118 6.10 -12.80 6.97
CA ARG A 118 6.48 -14.20 7.22
C ARG A 118 6.72 -14.38 8.69
N LYS A 119 6.12 -15.42 9.27
CA LYS A 119 6.24 -15.79 10.68
C LYS A 119 6.65 -17.25 10.78
N PHE A 120 7.75 -17.53 11.47
CA PHE A 120 8.19 -18.91 11.74
C PHE A 120 8.75 -19.06 13.14
N GLU A 121 8.78 -20.30 13.63
CA GLU A 121 9.26 -20.66 14.96
C GLU A 121 10.79 -20.53 15.05
N ILE A 122 11.27 -19.94 16.14
CA ILE A 122 12.68 -19.75 16.46
C ILE A 122 12.97 -20.32 17.85
N THR A 123 14.25 -20.50 18.17
CA THR A 123 14.65 -20.92 19.51
C THR A 123 14.53 -19.76 20.52
N ARG A 124 14.43 -20.12 21.80
CA ARG A 124 14.48 -19.17 22.92
C ARG A 124 15.72 -18.26 22.87
N GLU A 125 16.86 -18.82 22.47
CA GLU A 125 18.12 -18.06 22.36
C GLU A 125 18.01 -16.91 21.37
N ILE A 126 17.44 -17.18 20.19
CA ILE A 126 17.24 -16.18 19.14
C ILE A 126 16.27 -15.10 19.64
N TYR A 127 15.20 -15.51 20.34
CA TYR A 127 14.21 -14.59 20.93
C TYR A 127 14.86 -13.63 21.95
N GLU A 128 15.64 -14.16 22.90
CA GLU A 128 16.31 -13.36 23.92
C GLU A 128 17.39 -12.45 23.32
N ASP A 129 18.12 -12.90 22.30
CA ASP A 129 19.12 -12.08 21.61
C ASP A 129 18.47 -10.95 20.78
N ALA A 130 17.35 -11.23 20.12
CA ALA A 130 16.59 -10.24 19.36
C ALA A 130 16.07 -9.10 20.25
N ARG A 131 15.66 -9.40 21.49
CA ARG A 131 15.15 -8.44 22.48
C ARG A 131 16.20 -7.46 23.02
N LYS A 132 17.49 -7.66 22.73
CA LYS A 132 18.56 -6.71 23.11
C LYS A 132 18.51 -5.42 22.28
N GLY A 133 17.87 -5.43 21.11
CA GLY A 133 17.64 -4.24 20.28
C GLY A 133 18.85 -3.72 19.51
N ASP A 134 19.96 -4.45 19.54
CA ASP A 134 21.22 -4.12 18.86
C ASP A 134 21.30 -4.64 17.42
N LYS A 135 20.35 -5.50 17.00
CA LYS A 135 20.38 -6.23 15.72
C LYS A 135 19.21 -5.89 14.79
N SER A 136 19.46 -5.94 13.48
CA SER A 136 18.43 -5.97 12.44
C SER A 136 18.00 -7.39 12.10
N THR A 137 16.93 -7.55 11.31
CA THR A 137 16.50 -8.85 10.77
C THR A 137 17.65 -9.56 10.06
N SER A 138 18.40 -8.84 9.22
CA SER A 138 19.54 -9.38 8.48
C SER A 138 20.67 -9.86 9.41
N ASP A 139 20.90 -9.17 10.53
CA ASP A 139 21.94 -9.56 11.49
C ASP A 139 21.57 -10.87 12.19
N LEU A 140 20.31 -11.00 12.63
CA LEU A 140 19.79 -12.23 13.23
C LEU A 140 19.84 -13.40 12.24
N PHE A 141 19.42 -13.17 10.98
CA PHE A 141 19.39 -14.19 9.95
C PHE A 141 20.78 -14.69 9.60
N LYS A 142 21.78 -13.80 9.53
CA LYS A 142 23.18 -14.20 9.31
C LYS A 142 23.76 -14.93 10.52
N LYS A 143 23.58 -14.37 11.73
CA LYS A 143 24.16 -14.93 12.96
C LYS A 143 23.68 -16.35 13.24
N TYR A 144 22.38 -16.61 13.04
CA TYR A 144 21.76 -17.89 13.34
C TYR A 144 21.46 -18.73 12.08
N ASN A 145 21.99 -18.32 10.93
CA ASN A 145 21.77 -18.98 9.64
C ASN A 145 20.28 -19.18 9.29
N LEU A 146 19.38 -18.25 9.62
CA LEU A 146 17.92 -18.44 9.51
C LEU A 146 17.39 -18.42 8.07
N TYR A 147 18.22 -18.13 7.06
CA TYR A 147 17.80 -18.09 5.66
C TYR A 147 17.25 -19.44 5.15
N HIS A 148 17.66 -20.57 5.74
CA HIS A 148 17.08 -21.87 5.41
C HIS A 148 15.63 -22.02 5.90
N LEU A 149 15.22 -21.23 6.90
CA LEU A 149 13.85 -21.19 7.40
C LEU A 149 12.96 -20.27 6.56
N ASP A 150 13.57 -19.40 5.75
CA ASP A 150 12.90 -18.46 4.86
C ASP A 150 12.32 -19.14 3.61
N ILE A 151 11.52 -20.20 3.78
CA ILE A 151 10.75 -20.89 2.73
C ILE A 151 9.27 -21.06 3.14
N PRO A 152 8.27 -20.80 2.27
CA PRO A 152 6.86 -20.66 2.67
C PRO A 152 6.29 -21.83 3.50
N GLU A 153 6.86 -23.01 3.40
CA GLU A 153 6.50 -24.22 4.13
C GLU A 153 6.65 -24.09 5.64
N ASN A 154 7.57 -23.24 6.09
CA ASN A 154 7.82 -22.98 7.51
C ASN A 154 6.94 -21.86 8.09
N ASP A 155 6.12 -21.20 7.25
CA ASP A 155 5.24 -20.14 7.72
C ASP A 155 4.16 -20.74 8.63
N VAL A 156 4.01 -20.16 9.83
CA VAL A 156 2.91 -20.49 10.75
C VAL A 156 1.60 -20.08 10.08
N LYS A 157 0.68 -21.04 9.93
CA LYS A 157 -0.65 -20.86 9.31
C LYS A 157 -1.66 -20.25 10.26
#